data_AF-A0A7K3CX32-F1
#
_entry.id   AF-A0A7K3CX32-F1
#
_cell.length_a   1.000
_cell.length_b   1.000
_cell.length_c   1.000
_cell.angle_alpha   90.00
_cell.angle_beta   90.00
_cell.angle_gamma   90.00
#
_symmetry.space_group_name_H-M   'P 1'
#
loop_
_entity.id
_entity.type
_entity.pdbx_description
1 polymer ?
#
loop_
_entity_poly.entity_id
_entity_poly.type
_entity_poly.pdbx_seq_one_letter_code
_entity_poly.pdbx_strand_id
1 'polypeptide(L)'
;VDQTLALLAAERPSLLFTTSRLLVELAMRLPRPLHTYGIRAVCTGGTSCTAAEAAFLREEHLVDVEWIDTYGNTLVGHALQADPVAGAPTGAGGTGHSYHLPPPFALLKVVDDSDPWREVEVGQRGRVRATTLLEDLFLPNLLERDSAVRTGPHPWFPWDGVAAVRPFVEPGTADEAVEGVY
;
A
#
# COMPACT_ATOMS: atom_id res chain seq x y z
N VAL A 1 13.49 -12.48 8.13
CA VAL A 1 12.78 -13.74 7.80
C VAL A 1 13.10 -14.85 8.82
N ASP A 2 14.37 -15.14 9.11
CA ASP A 2 14.73 -16.27 10.00
C ASP A 2 14.12 -16.19 11.41
N GLN A 3 14.06 -14.99 11.98
CA GLN A 3 13.38 -14.75 13.26
C GLN A 3 11.88 -15.10 13.19
N THR A 4 11.21 -14.74 12.10
CA THR A 4 9.79 -15.07 11.86
C THR A 4 9.58 -16.57 11.74
N LEU A 5 10.47 -17.28 11.03
CA LEU A 5 10.39 -18.74 10.88
C LEU A 5 10.44 -19.46 12.23
N ALA A 6 11.32 -19.02 13.13
CA ALA A 6 11.41 -19.59 14.48
C ALA A 6 10.12 -19.40 15.30
N LEU A 7 9.44 -18.26 15.15
CA LEU A 7 8.17 -17.98 15.82
C LEU A 7 7.00 -18.77 15.22
N LEU A 8 6.95 -18.91 13.90
CA LEU A 8 5.89 -19.65 13.20
C LEU A 8 5.94 -21.15 13.54
N ALA A 9 7.12 -21.71 13.82
CA ALA A 9 7.25 -23.11 14.25
C ALA A 9 6.51 -23.42 15.57
N ALA A 10 6.19 -22.41 16.38
CA ALA A 10 5.38 -22.59 17.58
C ALA A 10 3.87 -22.68 17.29
N GLU A 11 3.42 -22.32 16.09
CA GLU A 11 2.02 -22.32 15.63
C GLU A 11 1.03 -21.58 16.55
N ARG A 12 1.51 -20.53 17.22
CA ARG A 12 0.74 -19.68 18.14
C ARG A 12 0.31 -18.32 17.56
N PRO A 13 1.11 -17.64 16.71
CA PRO A 13 0.71 -16.34 16.19
C PRO A 13 -0.54 -16.45 15.32
N SER A 14 -1.51 -15.56 15.51
CA SER A 14 -2.72 -15.49 14.67
C SER A 14 -2.73 -14.32 13.68
N LEU A 15 -1.82 -13.36 13.85
CA LEU A 15 -1.75 -12.13 13.06
C LEU A 15 -0.28 -11.81 12.79
N LEU A 16 0.04 -11.51 11.54
CA LEU A 16 1.38 -11.09 11.11
C LEU A 16 1.33 -9.66 10.57
N PHE A 17 2.10 -8.76 11.16
CA PHE A 17 2.42 -7.46 10.57
C PHE A 17 3.80 -7.54 9.91
N THR A 18 3.88 -7.19 8.64
CA THR A 18 5.12 -7.28 7.86
C THR A 18 5.07 -6.31 6.68
N THR A 19 6.13 -6.25 5.87
CA THR A 19 6.08 -5.60 4.56
C THR A 19 5.73 -6.60 3.46
N SER A 20 5.16 -6.11 2.36
CA SER A 20 4.87 -6.92 1.18
C SER A 20 6.10 -7.73 0.70
N ARG A 21 7.28 -7.10 0.67
CA ARG A 21 8.52 -7.77 0.28
C ARG A 21 8.92 -8.88 1.25
N LEU A 22 8.84 -8.65 2.55
CA LEU A 22 9.15 -9.67 3.54
C LEU A 22 8.13 -10.82 3.53
N LEU A 23 6.87 -10.54 3.19
CA LEU A 23 5.83 -11.55 3.03
C LEU A 23 6.13 -12.48 1.84
N VAL A 24 6.52 -11.92 0.69
CA VAL A 24 6.95 -12.71 -0.47
C VAL A 24 8.16 -13.57 -0.12
N GLU A 25 9.19 -12.99 0.48
CA GLU A 25 10.40 -13.72 0.87
C GLU A 25 10.11 -14.82 1.92
N LEU A 26 9.14 -14.59 2.82
CA LEU A 26 8.69 -15.58 3.78
C LEU A 26 7.95 -16.73 3.09
N ALA A 27 7.00 -16.41 2.21
CA ALA A 27 6.23 -17.39 1.44
C ALA A 27 7.17 -18.32 0.65
N MET A 28 8.15 -17.76 -0.06
CA MET A 28 9.15 -18.52 -0.82
C MET A 28 9.99 -19.51 0.02
N ARG A 29 10.08 -19.33 1.34
CA ARG A 29 10.83 -20.24 2.23
C ARG A 29 9.94 -21.22 2.99
N LEU A 30 8.65 -20.95 3.10
CA LEU A 30 7.73 -21.78 3.86
C LEU A 30 7.29 -22.97 3.00
N PRO A 31 7.38 -24.21 3.50
CA PRO A 31 6.93 -25.38 2.75
C PRO A 31 5.41 -25.58 2.79
N ARG A 32 4.68 -24.78 3.58
CA ARG A 32 3.22 -24.90 3.78
C ARG A 32 2.56 -23.51 3.77
N PRO A 33 1.25 -23.43 3.49
CA PRO A 33 0.49 -22.19 3.61
C PRO A 33 0.49 -21.60 5.03
N LEU A 34 0.32 -20.29 5.16
CA LEU A 34 0.44 -19.58 6.44
C LEU A 34 -0.62 -20.00 7.47
N HIS A 35 -1.83 -20.35 7.05
CA HIS A 35 -2.88 -20.82 7.97
C HIS A 35 -2.46 -22.07 8.75
N THR A 36 -1.59 -22.92 8.18
CA THR A 36 -1.09 -24.13 8.85
C THR A 36 -0.16 -23.83 10.03
N TYR A 37 0.31 -22.58 10.14
CA TYR A 37 1.11 -22.08 11.27
C TYR A 37 0.28 -21.25 12.26
N GLY A 38 -1.06 -21.30 12.17
CA GLY A 38 -1.97 -20.57 13.06
C GLY A 38 -2.34 -19.15 12.62
N ILE A 39 -1.71 -18.63 11.56
CA ILE A 39 -1.98 -17.29 11.03
C ILE A 39 -3.38 -17.23 10.42
N ARG A 40 -4.18 -16.25 10.84
CA ARG A 40 -5.52 -15.99 10.29
C ARG A 40 -5.59 -14.70 9.49
N ALA A 41 -4.66 -13.79 9.73
CA ALA A 41 -4.58 -12.54 9.00
C ALA A 41 -3.13 -12.07 8.83
N VAL A 42 -2.88 -11.37 7.73
CA VAL A 42 -1.63 -10.67 7.47
C VAL A 42 -1.93 -9.23 7.12
N CYS A 43 -1.26 -8.31 7.82
CA CYS A 43 -1.27 -6.89 7.51
C CYS A 43 0.06 -6.53 6.84
N THR A 44 0.00 -6.00 5.62
CA THR A 44 1.18 -5.49 4.92
C THR A 44 1.20 -3.98 4.86
N GLY A 45 2.41 -3.43 4.98
CA GLY A 45 2.76 -2.09 4.54
C GLY A 45 3.77 -2.15 3.39
N GLY A 46 3.87 -1.06 2.65
CA GLY A 46 4.76 -0.94 1.49
C GLY A 46 4.15 -1.52 0.22
N THR A 47 4.53 -0.93 -0.92
CA THR A 47 3.85 -1.07 -2.21
C THR A 47 4.64 -1.91 -3.22
N SER A 48 5.71 -2.58 -2.77
CA SER A 48 6.60 -3.41 -3.60
C SER A 48 6.10 -4.83 -3.89
N CYS A 49 4.79 -5.03 -4.05
CA CYS A 49 4.22 -6.31 -4.48
C CYS A 49 3.78 -6.22 -5.95
N THR A 50 4.40 -6.99 -6.83
CA THR A 50 3.92 -7.09 -8.21
C THR A 50 2.59 -7.86 -8.28
N ALA A 51 1.82 -7.69 -9.35
CA ALA A 51 0.57 -8.42 -9.54
C ALA A 51 0.77 -9.95 -9.54
N ALA A 52 1.91 -10.43 -10.07
CA ALA A 52 2.26 -11.85 -10.08
C ALA A 52 2.61 -12.37 -8.68
N GLU A 53 3.40 -11.62 -7.90
CA GLU A 53 3.69 -11.96 -6.50
C GLU A 53 2.42 -11.94 -5.65
N ALA A 54 1.53 -10.96 -5.85
CA ALA A 54 0.25 -10.90 -5.14
C ALA A 54 -0.67 -12.09 -5.50
N ALA A 55 -0.69 -12.53 -6.75
CA ALA A 55 -1.42 -13.72 -7.17
C ALA A 55 -0.84 -14.99 -6.51
N PHE A 56 0.48 -15.18 -6.59
CA PHE A 56 1.19 -16.26 -5.93
C PHE A 56 0.90 -16.32 -4.41
N LEU A 57 0.99 -15.17 -3.73
CA LEU A 57 0.71 -15.09 -2.30
C LEU A 57 -0.72 -15.54 -1.97
N ARG A 58 -1.72 -15.06 -2.72
CA ARG A 58 -3.13 -15.42 -2.53
C ARG A 58 -3.39 -16.90 -2.79
N GLU A 59 -2.82 -17.43 -3.86
CA GLU A 59 -3.08 -18.80 -4.31
C GLU A 59 -2.35 -19.85 -3.46
N GLU A 60 -1.11 -19.57 -3.05
CA GLU A 60 -0.24 -20.60 -2.45
C GLU A 60 -0.11 -20.47 -0.92
N HIS A 61 -0.11 -19.24 -0.37
CA HIS A 61 0.24 -19.03 1.04
C HIS A 61 -0.83 -18.38 1.89
N LEU A 62 -1.72 -17.58 1.30
CA LEU A 62 -2.76 -16.84 2.01
C LEU A 62 -4.15 -17.49 1.86
N VAL A 63 -4.22 -18.75 1.44
CA VAL A 63 -5.45 -19.54 1.49
C VAL A 63 -5.97 -19.56 2.93
N ASP A 64 -7.24 -19.19 3.12
CA ASP A 64 -7.90 -19.04 4.43
C ASP A 64 -7.23 -18.01 5.38
N VAL A 65 -6.47 -17.06 4.83
CA VAL A 65 -5.83 -15.98 5.55
C VAL A 65 -6.32 -14.63 5.01
N GLU A 66 -6.86 -13.80 5.89
CA GLU A 66 -7.26 -12.43 5.51
C GLU A 66 -6.02 -11.59 5.21
N TRP A 67 -5.96 -10.96 4.03
CA TRP A 67 -4.85 -10.10 3.66
C TRP A 67 -5.29 -8.64 3.59
N ILE A 68 -4.78 -7.86 4.54
CA ILE A 68 -5.06 -6.44 4.70
C ILE A 68 -3.82 -5.67 4.23
N ASP A 69 -3.83 -5.16 3.01
CA ASP A 69 -2.77 -4.28 2.54
C ASP A 69 -3.08 -2.82 2.89
N THR A 70 -2.05 -2.07 3.24
CA THR A 70 -2.20 -0.67 3.64
C THR A 70 -1.13 0.19 2.99
N TYR A 71 -1.54 1.39 2.55
CA TYR A 71 -0.61 2.42 2.11
C TYR A 71 -0.61 3.54 3.14
N GLY A 72 0.56 3.99 3.59
CA GLY A 72 0.59 5.06 4.56
C GLY A 72 1.94 5.24 5.21
N ASN A 73 2.00 6.24 6.07
CA ASN A 73 3.16 6.53 6.90
C ASN A 73 2.69 7.17 8.22
N THR A 74 3.62 7.32 9.16
CA THR A 74 3.35 7.87 10.49
C THR A 74 2.69 9.25 10.46
N LEU A 75 2.90 10.07 9.43
CA LEU A 75 2.36 11.43 9.33
C LEU A 75 0.90 11.44 8.87
N VAL A 76 0.49 10.47 8.05
CA VAL A 76 -0.83 10.46 7.39
C VAL A 76 -1.75 9.33 7.84
N GLY A 77 -1.22 8.37 8.62
CA GLY A 77 -1.90 7.15 8.99
C GLY A 77 -1.91 6.13 7.85
N HIS A 78 -2.79 5.13 7.96
CA HIS A 78 -2.90 4.03 6.99
C HIS A 78 -4.17 4.18 6.15
N ALA A 79 -3.98 4.37 4.84
CA ALA A 79 -5.02 4.23 3.83
C ALA A 79 -5.36 2.75 3.67
N LEU A 80 -6.67 2.47 3.72
CA LEU A 80 -7.22 1.13 3.69
C LEU A 80 -7.36 0.68 2.24
N GLN A 81 -6.95 -0.56 1.97
CA GLN A 81 -7.24 -1.21 0.71
C GLN A 81 -8.76 -1.30 0.50
N ALA A 82 -9.19 -0.97 -0.70
CA ALA A 82 -10.56 -1.08 -1.18
C ALA A 82 -10.58 -1.68 -2.59
N ASP A 83 -11.77 -2.10 -3.02
CA ASP A 83 -11.99 -2.57 -4.38
C ASP A 83 -11.55 -1.52 -5.41
N PRO A 84 -11.14 -1.94 -6.62
CA PRO A 84 -10.74 -1.00 -7.66
C PRO A 84 -11.93 -0.11 -8.05
N VAL A 85 -11.73 1.20 -8.04
CA VAL A 85 -12.71 2.22 -8.44
C VAL A 85 -12.29 2.90 -9.74
N ALA A 86 -13.09 3.87 -10.22
CA ALA A 86 -12.78 4.61 -11.44
C ALA A 86 -11.34 5.18 -11.40
N GLY A 87 -10.58 4.98 -12.48
CA GLY A 87 -9.18 5.42 -12.59
C GLY A 87 -8.15 4.46 -11.99
N ALA A 88 -8.55 3.48 -11.16
CA ALA A 88 -7.63 2.44 -10.70
C ALA A 88 -7.15 1.59 -11.91
N PRO A 89 -5.84 1.40 -12.10
CA PRO A 89 -5.34 0.58 -13.20
C PRO A 89 -5.81 -0.88 -13.07
N THR A 90 -6.51 -1.39 -14.09
CA THR A 90 -6.95 -2.79 -14.18
C THR A 90 -6.13 -3.56 -15.23
N GLY A 91 -5.89 -4.85 -14.97
CA GLY A 91 -5.14 -5.73 -15.89
C GLY A 91 -3.64 -5.81 -15.60
N ALA A 92 -2.85 -6.19 -16.61
CA ALA A 92 -1.41 -6.43 -16.47
C ALA A 92 -0.67 -5.14 -16.07
N GLY A 93 -0.04 -5.17 -14.90
CA GLY A 93 0.67 -4.01 -14.32
C GLY A 93 -0.18 -3.09 -13.44
N GLY A 94 -1.48 -3.37 -13.28
CA GLY A 94 -2.32 -2.75 -12.26
C GLY A 94 -2.22 -3.46 -10.91
N THR A 95 -2.53 -2.74 -9.83
CA THR A 95 -2.55 -3.32 -8.48
C THR A 95 -3.81 -4.14 -8.22
N GLY A 96 -4.91 -3.87 -8.95
CA GLY A 96 -6.19 -4.56 -8.77
C GLY A 96 -7.00 -4.08 -7.56
N HIS A 97 -6.53 -3.05 -6.87
CA HIS A 97 -7.17 -2.41 -5.72
C HIS A 97 -6.81 -0.92 -5.66
N SER A 98 -7.54 -0.18 -4.82
CA SER A 98 -7.30 1.23 -4.49
C SER A 98 -7.03 1.38 -3.00
N TYR A 99 -6.47 2.52 -2.58
CA TYR A 99 -6.29 2.88 -1.17
C TYR A 99 -6.99 4.20 -0.87
N HIS A 100 -7.72 4.22 0.25
CA HIS A 100 -8.45 5.39 0.71
C HIS A 100 -8.17 5.66 2.19
N LEU A 101 -7.86 6.92 2.52
CA LEU A 101 -7.76 7.33 3.92
C LEU A 101 -9.14 7.46 4.55
N PRO A 102 -9.33 6.99 5.79
CA PRO A 102 -10.54 7.28 6.54
C PRO A 102 -10.58 8.78 6.91
N PRO A 103 -11.68 9.49 6.58
CA PRO A 103 -11.85 10.88 7.00
C PRO A 103 -12.07 10.97 8.53
N PRO A 104 -11.87 12.15 9.16
CA PRO A 104 -11.49 13.43 8.56
C PRO A 104 -9.99 13.78 8.72
N PHE A 105 -9.16 12.85 9.21
CA PHE A 105 -7.86 13.16 9.82
C PHE A 105 -6.73 13.45 8.84
N ALA A 106 -6.79 12.90 7.63
CA ALA A 106 -5.81 13.17 6.60
C ALA A 106 -6.41 12.92 5.21
N LEU A 107 -5.88 13.65 4.22
CA LEU A 107 -6.27 13.55 2.82
C LEU A 107 -5.05 13.33 1.94
N LEU A 108 -5.21 12.50 0.91
CA LEU A 108 -4.22 12.32 -0.15
C LEU A 108 -4.74 13.00 -1.41
N LYS A 109 -3.87 13.71 -2.09
CA LYS A 109 -4.06 14.23 -3.44
C LYS A 109 -2.94 13.73 -4.32
N VAL A 110 -3.21 13.64 -5.62
CA VAL A 110 -2.18 13.33 -6.62
C VAL A 110 -2.01 14.57 -7.48
N VAL A 111 -0.81 15.11 -7.50
CA VAL A 111 -0.51 16.43 -8.10
C VAL A 111 0.49 16.30 -9.24
N ASP A 112 0.48 17.30 -10.11
CA ASP A 112 1.42 17.40 -11.23
C ASP A 112 2.85 17.60 -10.69
N ASP A 113 3.81 16.89 -11.28
CA ASP A 113 5.21 16.92 -10.82
C ASP A 113 5.87 18.30 -11.08
N SER A 114 5.40 19.03 -12.09
CA SER A 114 5.87 20.38 -12.44
C SER A 114 5.11 21.49 -11.71
N ASP A 115 3.89 21.21 -11.25
CA ASP A 115 3.07 22.13 -10.46
C ASP A 115 2.34 21.40 -9.33
N PRO A 116 2.91 21.36 -8.11
CA PRO A 116 2.34 20.62 -6.99
C PRO A 116 1.04 21.22 -6.47
N TRP A 117 0.57 22.35 -7.00
CA TRP A 117 -0.72 22.96 -6.67
C TRP A 117 -1.85 22.46 -7.56
N ARG A 118 -1.53 21.83 -8.69
CA ARG A 118 -2.48 21.29 -9.64
C ARG A 118 -2.67 19.80 -9.41
N GLU A 119 -3.91 19.39 -9.15
CA GLU A 119 -4.27 17.96 -9.12
C GLU A 119 -4.32 17.39 -10.54
N VAL A 120 -3.82 16.17 -10.73
CA VAL A 120 -3.95 15.45 -12.00
C VAL A 120 -5.37 14.89 -12.15
N GLU A 121 -5.80 14.56 -13.36
CA GLU A 121 -7.13 13.97 -13.58
C GLU A 121 -7.24 12.55 -13.01
N VAL A 122 -8.46 12.08 -12.75
CA VAL A 122 -8.69 10.68 -12.36
C VAL A 122 -8.13 9.73 -13.42
N GLY A 123 -7.36 8.72 -12.99
CA GLY A 123 -6.65 7.79 -13.86
C GLY A 123 -5.27 8.27 -14.30
N GLN A 124 -4.87 9.51 -13.98
CA GLN A 124 -3.52 10.01 -14.23
C GLN A 124 -2.59 9.77 -13.05
N ARG A 125 -1.29 9.65 -13.35
CA ARG A 125 -0.23 9.52 -12.37
C ARG A 125 0.39 10.88 -12.06
N GLY A 126 0.73 11.08 -10.81
CA GLY A 126 1.53 12.21 -10.33
C GLY A 126 2.14 11.91 -8.97
N ARG A 127 2.71 12.92 -8.34
CA ARG A 127 3.27 12.84 -6.98
C ARG A 127 2.15 12.88 -5.94
N VAL A 128 2.28 12.08 -4.89
CA VAL A 128 1.34 12.11 -3.76
C VAL A 128 1.61 13.35 -2.90
N ARG A 129 0.55 14.08 -2.56
CA ARG A 129 0.57 15.22 -1.64
C ARG A 129 -0.42 14.95 -0.52
N ALA A 130 0.09 14.89 0.70
CA ALA A 130 -0.71 14.65 1.88
C ALA A 130 -1.09 15.95 2.59
N THR A 131 -2.20 15.94 3.31
CA THR A 131 -2.49 16.92 4.35
C THR A 131 -3.05 16.21 5.57
N THR A 132 -2.44 16.45 6.72
CA THR A 132 -2.85 15.88 8.01
C THR A 132 -3.46 16.98 8.87
N LEU A 133 -4.60 16.68 9.49
CA LEU A 133 -5.34 17.52 10.40
C LEU A 133 -5.80 16.70 11.61
N LEU A 134 -4.98 16.71 12.65
CA LEU A 134 -5.25 16.14 13.97
C LEU A 134 -5.41 17.27 15.00
N GLU A 135 -5.89 16.95 16.20
CA GLU A 135 -6.07 17.95 17.28
C GLU A 135 -4.76 18.64 17.69
N ASP A 136 -3.64 17.93 17.55
CA ASP A 136 -2.30 18.35 17.98
C ASP A 136 -1.31 18.55 16.82
N LEU A 137 -1.70 18.21 15.59
CA LEU A 137 -0.81 18.26 14.42
C LEU A 137 -1.56 18.73 13.16
N PHE A 138 -1.03 19.78 12.53
CA PHE A 138 -1.46 20.23 11.22
C PHE A 138 -0.27 20.28 10.25
N LEU A 139 -0.33 19.44 9.21
CA LEU A 139 0.68 19.37 8.14
C LEU A 139 0.01 19.61 6.79
N PRO A 140 -0.01 20.84 6.28
CA PRO A 140 -0.61 21.13 4.98
C PRO A 140 0.34 20.80 3.82
N ASN A 141 -0.20 20.16 2.79
CA ASN A 141 0.42 20.00 1.47
C ASN A 141 1.82 19.37 1.48
N LEU A 142 2.07 18.41 2.37
CA LEU A 142 3.33 17.68 2.41
C LEU A 142 3.48 16.85 1.13
N LEU A 143 4.55 17.09 0.36
CA LEU A 143 4.87 16.27 -0.81
C LEU A 143 5.52 14.97 -0.34
N GLU A 144 4.83 13.86 -0.57
CA GLU A 144 5.32 12.53 -0.23
C GLU A 144 6.46 12.11 -1.15
N ARG A 145 7.14 11.01 -0.79
CA ARG A 145 8.18 10.39 -1.62
C ARG A 145 7.62 9.33 -2.58
N ASP A 146 6.31 9.32 -2.76
CA ASP A 146 5.60 8.35 -3.59
C ASP A 146 4.90 9.04 -4.76
N SER A 147 4.80 8.31 -5.87
CA SER A 147 3.91 8.60 -6.99
C SER A 147 2.76 7.60 -7.00
N ALA A 148 1.58 8.04 -7.38
CA ALA A 148 0.41 7.18 -7.48
C ALA A 148 -0.49 7.59 -8.64
N VAL A 149 -1.40 6.70 -9.02
CA VAL A 149 -2.52 7.02 -9.91
C VAL A 149 -3.67 7.54 -9.07
N ARG A 150 -4.23 8.70 -9.43
CA ARG A 150 -5.45 9.24 -8.81
C ARG A 150 -6.62 8.33 -9.14
N THR A 151 -7.37 7.91 -8.12
CA THR A 151 -8.64 7.19 -8.32
C THR A 151 -9.81 8.06 -7.91
N GLY A 152 -11.01 7.76 -8.42
CA GLY A 152 -12.24 8.36 -7.93
C GLY A 152 -12.57 7.91 -6.50
N PRO A 153 -13.69 8.38 -5.93
CA PRO A 153 -14.11 8.02 -4.58
C PRO A 153 -14.63 6.57 -4.51
N HIS A 154 -14.60 6.00 -3.31
CA HIS A 154 -15.15 4.68 -3.01
C HIS A 154 -16.46 4.81 -2.21
N PRO A 155 -17.46 3.90 -2.31
CA PRO A 155 -18.72 4.05 -1.59
C PRO A 155 -18.59 4.23 -0.06
N TRP A 156 -17.52 3.72 0.54
CA TRP A 156 -17.23 3.88 1.98
C TRP A 156 -16.35 5.09 2.31
N PHE A 157 -15.75 5.74 1.31
CA PHE A 157 -14.81 6.85 1.49
C PHE A 157 -15.20 8.03 0.59
N PRO A 158 -15.61 9.17 1.16
CA PRO A 158 -16.18 10.28 0.39
C PRO A 158 -15.16 11.02 -0.48
N TRP A 159 -13.86 10.74 -0.33
CA TRP A 159 -12.78 11.40 -1.03
C TRP A 159 -12.10 10.44 -2.02
N ASP A 160 -11.47 11.02 -3.03
CA ASP A 160 -10.62 10.31 -3.99
C ASP A 160 -9.54 9.48 -3.29
N GLY A 161 -9.11 8.43 -3.98
CA GLY A 161 -8.09 7.51 -3.50
C GLY A 161 -6.82 7.54 -4.35
N VAL A 162 -5.94 6.61 -4.04
CA VAL A 162 -4.70 6.36 -4.78
C VAL A 162 -4.58 4.89 -5.14
N ALA A 163 -3.98 4.59 -6.29
CA ALA A 163 -3.67 3.21 -6.71
C ALA A 163 -2.29 3.16 -7.37
N ALA A 164 -1.76 1.95 -7.55
CA ALA A 164 -0.46 1.72 -8.18
C ALA A 164 0.64 2.64 -7.62
N VAL A 165 0.69 2.73 -6.28
CA VAL A 165 1.67 3.52 -5.55
C VAL A 165 3.06 2.92 -5.77
N ARG A 166 4.05 3.80 -5.93
CA ARG A 166 5.46 3.44 -6.07
C ARG A 166 6.35 4.61 -5.66
N PRO A 167 7.64 4.40 -5.36
CA PRO A 167 8.56 5.51 -5.12
C PRO A 167 8.51 6.56 -6.24
N PHE A 168 8.47 7.82 -5.85
CA PHE A 168 8.61 8.95 -6.76
C PHE A 168 10.07 9.05 -7.20
N VAL A 169 10.28 9.14 -8.52
CA VAL A 169 11.61 9.33 -9.10
C VAL A 169 11.62 10.70 -9.76
N GLU A 170 12.54 11.56 -9.34
CA GLU A 170 12.68 12.89 -9.93
C GLU A 170 13.07 12.77 -11.41
N PRO A 171 12.41 13.53 -12.32
CA PRO A 171 12.79 13.54 -13.72
C PRO A 171 14.25 13.96 -13.90
N GLY A 172 15.07 13.07 -14.46
CA GLY A 172 16.48 13.35 -14.75
C GLY A 172 17.49 12.92 -13.67
N THR A 173 17.04 12.35 -12.55
CA THR A 173 17.92 11.67 -11.59
C THR A 173 18.02 10.18 -11.90
N ALA A 174 19.24 9.64 -11.97
CA ALA A 174 19.50 8.23 -12.26
C ALA A 174 19.51 7.33 -11.00
N ASP A 175 19.27 7.88 -9.82
CA ASP A 175 19.28 7.12 -8.58
C ASP A 175 17.98 6.30 -8.44
N GLU A 176 18.13 5.02 -8.12
CA GLU A 176 17.00 4.18 -7.71
C GLU A 176 16.39 4.75 -6.43
N ALA A 177 15.16 5.28 -6.53
CA ALA A 177 14.43 5.73 -5.36
C ALA A 177 14.19 4.53 -4.43
N VAL A 178 14.75 4.60 -3.23
CA VAL A 178 14.61 3.57 -2.20
C VAL A 178 13.22 3.69 -1.57
N GLU A 179 12.45 2.60 -1.58
CA GLU A 179 11.19 2.51 -0.85
C GLU A 179 11.47 2.69 0.66
N GLY A 180 10.82 3.66 1.28
CA GLY A 180 10.84 3.82 2.73
C GLY A 180 9.93 2.78 3.38
N VAL A 181 10.41 2.11 4.42
CA VAL A 181 9.53 1.39 5.34
C VAL A 181 9.10 2.39 6.41
N TYR A 182 7.79 2.66 6.48
CA TYR A 182 7.20 3.57 7.44
C TYR A 182 6.48 2.81 8.56
#